data_AF-A0A7J8IEE0-F1
#
_entry.id   AF-A0A7J8IEE0-F1
#
_cell.length_a   1.000
_cell.length_b   1.000
_cell.length_c   1.000
_cell.angle_alpha   90.00
_cell.angle_beta   90.00
_cell.angle_gamma   90.00
#
_symmetry.space_group_name_H-M   'P 1'
#
loop_
_entity.id
_entity.type
_entity.pdbx_description
1 polymer ?
#
loop_
_entity_poly.entity_id
_entity_poly.type
_entity_poly.pdbx_seq_one_letter_code
_entity_poly.pdbx_strand_id
1 'polypeptide(L)'
;MSESDLTTSGRYRARRDSLKKRPVSDLLSGKKNVVEGLPPLGGMKKSRVDAKKIGPLKLAALNGLSLSRLPLPAEGKDKSFRYWPRLGSRHNTVTYGRFKITTRFRTGQERTVWHLQYTDWPEHGCPEDLKGFLSYLEEIQSVRRHTNSTSEPRSPNPPVLVHCSAGVGRTGVVILSEIMIACLEHNEALDIPRVLDMLRQQRMMMVQTLCQYTFVYRVLIQFLKSSRLI
;
A
#
# COMPACT_ATOMS: atom_id res chain seq x y z
N MET A 1 -5.02 -72.76 -0.94
CA MET A 1 -5.34 -72.71 -2.39
C MET A 1 -6.72 -72.10 -2.50
N SER A 2 -6.96 -71.03 -3.26
CA SER A 2 -6.05 -70.21 -4.11
C SER A 2 -6.62 -68.79 -4.29
N GLU A 3 -5.82 -67.89 -4.85
CA GLU A 3 -6.19 -66.52 -5.27
C GLU A 3 -6.99 -66.56 -6.60
N SER A 4 -7.57 -65.49 -7.19
CA SER A 4 -7.77 -64.06 -6.84
C SER A 4 -9.24 -63.65 -7.21
N ASP A 5 -9.74 -62.43 -7.49
CA ASP A 5 -9.20 -61.07 -7.71
C ASP A 5 -10.30 -59.98 -7.47
N LEU A 6 -10.04 -58.70 -7.80
CA LEU A 6 -11.01 -57.59 -7.72
C LEU A 6 -11.63 -57.21 -9.08
N THR A 7 -12.94 -56.90 -9.12
CA THR A 7 -13.50 -55.92 -10.09
C THR A 7 -14.71 -55.11 -9.57
N THR A 8 -14.47 -53.81 -9.33
CA THR A 8 -15.29 -52.67 -9.80
C THR A 8 -16.68 -52.35 -9.16
N SER A 9 -17.06 -51.04 -9.24
CA SER A 9 -18.42 -50.48 -9.17
C SER A 9 -19.00 -49.97 -7.82
N GLY A 10 -18.18 -49.33 -6.98
CA GLY A 10 -18.66 -48.51 -5.85
C GLY A 10 -19.03 -47.07 -6.26
N ARG A 11 -20.33 -46.72 -6.33
CA ARG A 11 -20.79 -45.34 -6.63
C ARG A 11 -20.54 -44.36 -5.47
N TYR A 12 -19.41 -43.65 -5.50
CA TYR A 12 -19.15 -42.55 -4.55
C TYR A 12 -20.13 -41.38 -4.74
N ARG A 13 -21.10 -41.24 -3.83
CA ARG A 13 -21.90 -40.01 -3.69
C ARG A 13 -21.02 -38.91 -3.09
N ALA A 14 -20.64 -37.93 -3.90
CA ALA A 14 -19.97 -36.73 -3.40
C ALA A 14 -20.87 -35.97 -2.42
N ARG A 15 -20.47 -35.88 -1.14
CA ARG A 15 -21.03 -34.89 -0.22
C ARG A 15 -20.65 -33.50 -0.73
N ARG A 16 -21.65 -32.65 -0.95
CA ARG A 16 -21.42 -31.20 -1.10
C ARG A 16 -21.16 -30.63 0.28
N ASP A 17 -19.90 -30.45 0.66
CA ASP A 17 -19.58 -29.61 1.82
C ASP A 17 -19.94 -28.16 1.50
N SER A 18 -20.90 -27.63 2.26
CA SER A 18 -21.41 -26.28 2.09
C SER A 18 -20.32 -25.26 2.32
N LEU A 19 -20.16 -24.31 1.38
CA LEU A 19 -19.27 -23.16 1.52
C LEU A 19 -19.65 -22.33 2.75
N LYS A 20 -19.01 -22.61 3.89
CA LYS A 20 -19.07 -21.77 5.10
C LYS A 20 -18.46 -20.41 4.78
N LYS A 21 -19.31 -19.49 4.30
CA LYS A 21 -19.01 -18.06 4.30
C LYS A 21 -18.53 -17.68 5.70
N ARG A 22 -17.41 -16.96 5.79
CA ARG A 22 -16.97 -16.41 7.08
C ARG A 22 -18.08 -15.49 7.60
N PRO A 23 -18.47 -15.58 8.88
CA PRO A 23 -19.43 -14.64 9.43
C PRO A 23 -18.84 -13.23 9.35
N VAL A 24 -19.55 -12.33 8.68
CA VAL A 24 -19.39 -10.90 8.95
C VAL A 24 -19.96 -10.67 10.34
N SER A 25 -19.25 -9.93 11.19
CA SER A 25 -19.64 -9.70 12.58
C SER A 25 -20.74 -8.64 12.66
N ASP A 26 -22.00 -9.07 12.55
CA ASP A 26 -23.17 -8.25 12.85
C ASP A 26 -23.27 -7.99 14.36
N LEU A 27 -22.61 -6.92 14.82
CA LEU A 27 -22.77 -6.20 16.10
C LEU A 27 -21.90 -4.93 15.92
N LEU A 28 -22.40 -3.70 15.96
CA LEU A 28 -23.49 -3.17 16.80
C LEU A 28 -24.62 -2.55 15.97
N SER A 29 -25.86 -3.01 16.20
CA SER A 29 -27.05 -2.19 15.92
C SER A 29 -27.34 -1.31 17.12
N GLY A 30 -27.58 -0.01 16.92
CA GLY A 30 -28.14 0.86 17.97
C GLY A 30 -27.33 2.05 18.46
N LYS A 31 -26.79 2.90 17.57
CA LYS A 31 -26.82 4.38 17.71
C LYS A 31 -26.58 5.06 16.36
N LYS A 32 -27.05 6.32 16.23
CA LYS A 32 -27.30 6.97 14.93
C LYS A 32 -26.08 7.69 14.36
N ASN A 33 -25.90 7.57 13.05
CA ASN A 33 -25.21 8.44 12.08
C ASN A 33 -24.11 9.39 12.60
N VAL A 34 -22.84 9.01 12.44
CA VAL A 34 -21.68 9.94 12.39
C VAL A 34 -20.67 9.49 11.31
N VAL A 35 -21.14 9.22 10.08
CA VAL A 35 -20.28 9.04 8.89
C VAL A 35 -20.96 9.65 7.66
N GLU A 36 -21.16 10.96 7.69
CA GLU A 36 -21.62 11.74 6.54
C GLU A 36 -20.97 13.12 6.57
N GLY A 37 -20.20 13.46 5.52
CA GLY A 37 -19.56 14.76 5.36
C GLY A 37 -18.14 14.90 5.95
N LEU A 38 -17.12 14.37 5.26
CA LEU A 38 -15.94 15.23 5.02
C LEU A 38 -16.35 16.22 3.90
N PRO A 39 -16.28 17.54 4.12
CA PRO A 39 -16.65 18.51 3.08
C PRO A 39 -15.60 18.52 1.95
N PRO A 40 -16.01 18.79 0.70
CA PRO A 40 -15.06 19.01 -0.39
C PRO A 40 -14.23 20.27 -0.10
N LEU A 41 -12.90 20.14 -0.16
CA LEU A 41 -11.95 21.22 0.15
C LEU A 41 -12.14 22.43 -0.78
N GLY A 42 -12.79 23.48 -0.26
CA GLY A 42 -13.03 24.74 -0.97
C GLY A 42 -11.73 25.50 -1.25
N GLY A 43 -11.51 25.86 -2.52
CA GLY A 43 -10.25 26.49 -2.95
C GLY A 43 -10.14 27.98 -2.59
N MET A 44 -9.26 28.31 -1.63
CA MET A 44 -8.83 29.71 -1.43
C MET A 44 -7.87 30.14 -2.54
N LYS A 45 -8.24 31.19 -3.30
CA LYS A 45 -7.37 31.78 -4.33
C LYS A 45 -6.19 32.51 -3.69
N LYS A 46 -4.95 32.16 -4.08
CA LYS A 46 -3.78 33.05 -3.95
C LYS A 46 -3.15 33.31 -5.31
N SER A 47 -3.16 34.58 -5.69
CA SER A 47 -2.37 35.21 -6.76
C SER A 47 -1.14 35.84 -6.09
N ARG A 48 0.08 35.94 -6.66
CA ARG A 48 0.61 35.63 -8.00
C ARG A 48 2.13 35.39 -7.86
N VAL A 49 2.74 34.55 -8.70
CA VAL A 49 4.07 34.69 -9.36
C VAL A 49 4.28 33.43 -10.20
N ASP A 50 4.75 33.57 -11.44
CA ASP A 50 4.83 32.50 -12.44
C ASP A 50 6.02 31.54 -12.27
N ALA A 51 5.96 30.69 -11.25
CA ALA A 51 6.68 29.42 -11.27
C ALA A 51 5.96 28.46 -12.23
N LYS A 52 6.63 28.04 -13.33
CA LYS A 52 6.07 27.12 -14.35
C LYS A 52 5.50 25.86 -13.68
N LYS A 53 4.21 25.58 -13.91
CA LYS A 53 3.46 24.46 -13.29
C LYS A 53 4.02 23.08 -13.63
N ILE A 54 5.07 22.69 -12.92
CA ILE A 54 5.51 21.30 -12.78
C ILE A 54 4.48 20.62 -11.88
N GLY A 55 3.58 19.83 -12.49
CA GLY A 55 2.62 19.01 -11.76
C GLY A 55 3.33 17.92 -10.92
N PRO A 56 2.68 17.34 -9.90
CA PRO A 56 3.31 16.44 -8.94
C PRO A 56 4.07 15.28 -9.61
N LEU A 57 3.50 14.65 -10.65
CA LEU A 57 4.17 13.59 -11.42
C LEU A 57 5.51 14.03 -12.05
N LYS A 58 5.65 15.30 -12.42
CA LYS A 58 6.89 15.87 -12.97
C LYS A 58 7.82 16.38 -11.86
N LEU A 59 7.30 16.74 -10.70
CA LEU A 59 8.09 17.01 -9.49
C LEU A 59 8.73 15.73 -8.97
N ALA A 60 7.96 14.63 -8.87
CA ALA A 60 8.46 13.28 -8.55
C ALA A 60 9.63 12.87 -9.47
N ALA A 61 9.42 12.98 -10.79
CA ALA A 61 10.45 12.65 -11.78
C ALA A 61 11.72 13.51 -11.66
N LEU A 62 11.59 14.79 -11.30
CA LEU A 62 12.72 15.71 -11.08
C LEU A 62 13.41 15.52 -9.72
N ASN A 63 12.68 15.09 -8.69
CA ASN A 63 13.19 14.73 -7.36
C ASN A 63 13.88 13.35 -7.35
N GLY A 64 14.14 12.75 -8.51
CA GLY A 64 14.84 11.45 -8.63
C GLY A 64 13.95 10.21 -8.49
N LEU A 65 12.62 10.36 -8.37
CA LEU A 65 11.66 9.24 -8.33
C LEU A 65 11.30 8.71 -9.73
N SER A 66 12.05 9.11 -10.76
CA SER A 66 11.92 8.56 -12.11
C SER A 66 12.41 7.11 -12.16
N LEU A 67 11.54 6.22 -12.67
CA LEU A 67 11.85 4.92 -13.29
C LEU A 67 13.16 4.24 -12.83
N SER A 68 13.16 3.76 -11.59
CA SER A 68 14.23 2.98 -10.96
C SER A 68 15.60 3.65 -10.89
N ARG A 69 16.00 4.02 -9.66
CA ARG A 69 17.29 3.49 -9.17
C ARG A 69 17.24 1.98 -9.42
N LEU A 70 18.08 1.49 -10.35
CA LEU A 70 18.30 0.06 -10.51
C LEU A 70 18.66 -0.49 -9.13
N PRO A 71 17.90 -1.46 -8.58
CA PRO A 71 18.29 -2.05 -7.31
C PRO A 71 19.69 -2.62 -7.48
N LEU A 72 20.65 -2.06 -6.73
CA LEU A 72 21.93 -2.73 -6.52
C LEU A 72 21.60 -4.15 -6.03
N PRO A 73 22.26 -5.20 -6.55
CA PRO A 73 22.05 -6.54 -6.03
C PRO A 73 22.46 -6.53 -4.56
N ALA A 74 21.47 -6.59 -3.66
CA ALA A 74 21.75 -6.93 -2.28
C ALA A 74 22.30 -8.35 -2.28
N GLU A 75 23.50 -8.55 -1.73
CA GLU A 75 24.11 -9.89 -1.57
C GLU A 75 23.38 -10.64 -0.43
N GLY A 76 22.13 -11.00 -0.70
CA GLY A 76 21.19 -11.41 0.33
C GLY A 76 19.94 -12.08 -0.22
N LYS A 77 19.27 -12.83 0.66
CA LYS A 77 18.12 -13.69 0.36
C LYS A 77 17.01 -12.93 -0.38
N ASP A 78 16.44 -13.53 -1.42
CA ASP A 78 15.31 -12.98 -2.19
C ASP A 78 14.20 -12.46 -1.29
N LYS A 79 13.92 -11.15 -1.38
CA LYS A 79 12.89 -10.49 -0.56
C LYS A 79 11.51 -10.54 -1.23
N SER A 80 11.45 -10.53 -2.56
CA SER A 80 10.22 -10.54 -3.35
C SER A 80 10.51 -10.95 -4.80
N PHE A 81 9.66 -11.79 -5.39
CA PHE A 81 9.75 -12.14 -6.81
C PHE A 81 9.44 -10.93 -7.71
N ARG A 82 10.08 -10.84 -8.88
CA ARG A 82 9.84 -9.75 -9.84
C ARG A 82 8.55 -9.96 -10.63
N TYR A 83 7.42 -9.51 -10.06
CA TYR A 83 6.08 -9.60 -10.64
C TYR A 83 5.73 -8.48 -11.66
N TRP A 84 6.72 -7.74 -12.16
CA TRP A 84 6.53 -6.67 -13.15
C TRP A 84 7.64 -6.67 -14.22
N PRO A 85 7.39 -6.16 -15.45
CA PRO A 85 8.40 -6.12 -16.51
C PRO A 85 9.64 -5.32 -16.11
N ARG A 86 10.82 -5.74 -16.59
CA ARG A 86 12.05 -4.96 -16.43
C ARG A 86 11.92 -3.63 -17.20
N LEU A 87 12.11 -2.51 -16.50
CA LEU A 87 12.25 -1.19 -17.11
C LEU A 87 13.48 -1.17 -18.03
N GLY A 88 13.43 -0.41 -19.13
CA GLY A 88 14.48 -0.38 -20.16
C GLY A 88 14.59 -1.63 -21.05
N SER A 89 13.89 -2.72 -20.74
CA SER A 89 13.90 -3.96 -21.54
C SER A 89 13.26 -3.77 -22.93
N ARG A 90 13.80 -4.45 -23.95
CA ARG A 90 13.12 -4.65 -25.25
C ARG A 90 11.77 -5.35 -25.06
N HIS A 91 11.67 -6.25 -24.08
CA HIS A 91 10.43 -6.89 -23.66
C HIS A 91 9.86 -6.14 -22.45
N ASN A 92 9.00 -5.15 -22.73
CA ASN A 92 8.36 -4.27 -21.73
C ASN A 92 7.04 -4.85 -21.17
N THR A 93 6.79 -6.13 -21.40
CA THR A 93 5.50 -6.81 -21.17
C THR A 93 5.75 -8.19 -20.56
N VAL A 94 4.90 -8.62 -19.62
CA VAL A 94 4.89 -9.97 -19.02
C VAL A 94 3.45 -10.45 -18.82
N THR A 95 3.22 -11.76 -18.83
CA THR A 95 1.90 -12.36 -18.62
C THR A 95 1.91 -13.25 -17.38
N TYR A 96 0.96 -13.04 -16.47
CA TYR A 96 0.71 -13.90 -15.31
C TYR A 96 -0.71 -14.44 -15.37
N GLY A 97 -0.86 -15.71 -15.77
CA GLY A 97 -2.16 -16.33 -15.99
C GLY A 97 -2.99 -15.56 -17.02
N ARG A 98 -4.09 -14.95 -16.58
CA ARG A 98 -5.01 -14.17 -17.44
C ARG A 98 -4.62 -12.69 -17.58
N PHE A 99 -3.60 -12.20 -16.86
CA PHE A 99 -3.26 -10.78 -16.83
C PHE A 99 -1.97 -10.49 -17.60
N LYS A 100 -2.00 -9.50 -18.48
CA LYS A 100 -0.86 -9.00 -19.26
C LYS A 100 -0.44 -7.63 -18.73
N ILE A 101 0.72 -7.56 -18.10
CA ILE A 101 1.26 -6.35 -17.47
C ILE A 101 2.27 -5.70 -18.44
N THR A 102 2.07 -4.42 -18.77
CA THR A 102 2.89 -3.65 -19.71
C THR A 102 3.38 -2.35 -19.04
N THR A 103 4.66 -2.00 -19.17
CA THR A 103 5.23 -0.77 -18.56
C THR A 103 5.12 0.48 -19.45
N ARG A 104 4.11 0.53 -20.32
CA ARG A 104 3.77 1.69 -21.17
C ARG A 104 2.26 1.86 -21.21
N PHE A 105 1.79 3.10 -21.13
CA PHE A 105 0.40 3.44 -21.41
C PHE A 105 0.03 3.07 -22.84
N ARG A 106 -1.12 2.43 -23.04
CA ARG A 106 -1.74 2.16 -24.34
C ARG A 106 -3.24 2.43 -24.26
N THR A 107 -3.87 2.58 -25.41
CA THR A 107 -5.33 2.75 -25.53
C THR A 107 -6.01 1.37 -25.72
N GLY A 108 -7.03 1.09 -24.92
CA GLY A 108 -7.78 -0.18 -24.92
C GLY A 108 -8.49 -0.44 -23.58
N GLN A 109 -9.03 -1.64 -23.38
CA GLN A 109 -9.47 -2.11 -22.06
C GLN A 109 -8.26 -2.48 -21.18
N GLU A 110 -7.46 -1.49 -20.80
CA GLU A 110 -6.30 -1.64 -19.91
C GLU A 110 -6.56 -0.87 -18.60
N ARG A 111 -6.20 -1.45 -17.44
CA ARG A 111 -6.24 -0.76 -16.14
C ARG A 111 -4.83 -0.31 -15.77
N THR A 112 -4.60 0.99 -15.73
CA THR A 112 -3.38 1.58 -15.14
C THR A 112 -3.27 1.17 -13.67
N VAL A 113 -2.13 0.58 -13.30
CA VAL A 113 -1.76 0.31 -11.90
C VAL A 113 -0.47 1.06 -11.62
N TRP A 114 -0.49 1.93 -10.62
CA TRP A 114 0.69 2.64 -10.15
C TRP A 114 1.50 1.74 -9.21
N HIS A 115 2.80 1.61 -9.47
CA HIS A 115 3.73 0.84 -8.65
C HIS A 115 4.78 1.79 -8.07
N LEU A 116 4.80 1.92 -6.75
CA LEU A 116 5.76 2.76 -6.03
C LEU A 116 6.69 1.85 -5.23
N GLN A 117 7.99 1.90 -5.52
CA GLN A 117 9.01 1.09 -4.85
C GLN A 117 9.93 1.97 -4.02
N TYR A 118 9.76 1.97 -2.71
CA TYR A 118 10.78 2.52 -1.81
C TYR A 118 12.03 1.64 -1.84
N THR A 119 13.18 2.22 -2.19
CA THR A 119 14.44 1.48 -2.39
C THR A 119 15.45 1.70 -1.27
N ASP A 120 15.43 2.86 -0.61
CA ASP A 120 16.42 3.27 0.40
C ASP A 120 16.17 2.67 1.80
N TRP A 121 15.63 1.45 1.88
CA TRP A 121 15.50 0.71 3.14
C TRP A 121 16.58 -0.37 3.27
N PRO A 122 17.61 -0.18 4.12
CA PRO A 122 18.76 -1.09 4.26
C PRO A 122 18.37 -2.52 4.66
N GLU A 123 19.24 -3.51 4.44
CA GLU A 123 18.96 -4.90 4.84
C GLU A 123 18.73 -5.02 6.36
N HIS A 124 19.57 -4.37 7.16
CA HIS A 124 19.47 -4.30 8.61
C HIS A 124 18.91 -2.95 9.07
N GLY A 125 18.09 -2.95 10.13
CA GLY A 125 17.53 -1.73 10.72
C GLY A 125 16.44 -1.05 9.87
N CYS A 126 16.47 0.28 9.86
CA CYS A 126 15.52 1.18 9.20
C CYS A 126 16.26 2.31 8.48
N PRO A 127 15.62 3.06 7.58
CA PRO A 127 16.25 4.20 6.91
C PRO A 127 16.82 5.24 7.89
N GLU A 128 17.90 5.91 7.47
CA GLU A 128 18.43 7.07 8.19
C GLU A 128 17.81 8.37 7.69
N ASP A 129 17.56 8.48 6.38
CA ASP A 129 16.85 9.60 5.78
C ASP A 129 15.34 9.53 6.04
N LEU A 130 14.93 10.21 7.11
CA LEU A 130 13.54 10.43 7.48
C LEU A 130 12.77 11.28 6.45
N LYS A 131 13.44 12.15 5.68
CA LYS A 131 12.80 13.01 4.68
C LYS A 131 12.45 12.23 3.43
N GLY A 132 13.38 11.44 2.90
CA GLY A 132 13.11 10.51 1.79
C GLY A 132 12.00 9.49 2.11
N PHE A 133 11.90 9.04 3.37
CA PHE A 133 10.75 8.21 3.79
C PHE A 133 9.43 9.00 3.86
N LEU A 134 9.44 10.25 4.36
CA LEU A 134 8.25 11.11 4.35
C LEU A 134 7.77 11.40 2.93
N SER A 135 8.65 11.79 2.01
CA SER A 135 8.27 12.06 0.62
C SER A 135 7.78 10.81 -0.13
N TYR A 136 8.19 9.60 0.28
CA TYR A 136 7.56 8.37 -0.20
C TYR A 136 6.11 8.21 0.27
N LEU A 137 5.77 8.62 1.50
CA LEU A 137 4.37 8.66 1.98
C LEU A 137 3.56 9.77 1.28
N GLU A 138 4.17 10.95 1.07
CA GLU A 138 3.55 12.06 0.31
C GLU A 138 3.17 11.63 -1.11
N GLU A 139 4.04 10.86 -1.78
CA GLU A 139 3.77 10.32 -3.13
C GLU A 139 2.71 9.21 -3.14
N ILE A 140 2.64 8.37 -2.11
CA ILE A 140 1.52 7.43 -1.94
C ILE A 140 0.19 8.21 -1.88
N GLN A 141 0.13 9.31 -1.12
CA GLN A 141 -1.08 10.14 -1.03
C GLN A 141 -1.33 10.99 -2.29
N SER A 142 -0.27 11.42 -3.00
CA SER A 142 -0.33 12.09 -4.30
C SER A 142 -1.02 11.20 -5.34
N VAL A 143 -0.51 9.98 -5.53
CA VAL A 143 -1.04 9.00 -6.47
C VAL A 143 -2.46 8.58 -6.08
N ARG A 144 -2.73 8.32 -4.79
CA ARG A 144 -4.07 7.92 -4.30
C ARG A 144 -5.14 8.98 -4.59
N ARG A 145 -4.85 10.26 -4.34
CA ARG A 145 -5.77 11.36 -4.68
C ARG A 145 -6.00 11.44 -6.18
N HIS A 146 -4.96 11.25 -6.99
CA HIS A 146 -5.08 11.23 -8.45
C HIS A 146 -5.96 10.06 -8.94
N THR A 147 -5.75 8.83 -8.47
CA THR A 147 -6.56 7.66 -8.90
C THR A 147 -8.01 7.74 -8.46
N ASN A 148 -8.29 8.38 -7.33
CA ASN A 148 -9.63 8.44 -6.76
C ASN A 148 -10.42 9.66 -7.32
N SER A 149 -9.74 10.64 -7.90
CA SER A 149 -10.38 11.74 -8.66
C SER A 149 -11.05 11.28 -9.97
N THR A 150 -10.83 10.04 -10.41
CA THR A 150 -11.43 9.42 -11.60
C THR A 150 -12.44 8.30 -11.30
N SER A 151 -12.74 8.02 -10.02
CA SER A 151 -13.79 7.07 -9.63
C SER A 151 -15.15 7.76 -9.39
N GLU A 152 -16.26 7.03 -9.55
CA GLU A 152 -17.60 7.58 -9.30
C GLU A 152 -17.79 7.96 -7.82
N PRO A 153 -18.46 9.09 -7.49
CA PRO A 153 -18.61 9.58 -6.12
C PRO A 153 -19.32 8.64 -5.12
N ARG A 154 -20.02 7.61 -5.61
CA ARG A 154 -20.70 6.59 -4.79
C ARG A 154 -19.91 5.29 -4.63
N SER A 155 -18.79 5.16 -5.34
CA SER A 155 -17.92 3.98 -5.23
C SER A 155 -16.95 4.15 -4.05
N PRO A 156 -16.75 3.12 -3.20
CA PRO A 156 -15.76 3.20 -2.14
C PRO A 156 -14.35 3.25 -2.74
N ASN A 157 -13.48 4.09 -2.18
CA ASN A 157 -12.09 4.22 -2.59
C ASN A 157 -11.39 2.85 -2.63
N PRO A 158 -10.70 2.47 -3.71
CA PRO A 158 -10.01 1.19 -3.79
C PRO A 158 -8.84 1.13 -2.79
N PRO A 159 -8.59 -0.03 -2.16
CA PRO A 159 -7.51 -0.18 -1.18
C PRO A 159 -6.13 -0.12 -1.84
N VAL A 160 -5.17 0.53 -1.18
CA VAL A 160 -3.76 0.52 -1.60
C VAL A 160 -3.10 -0.79 -1.15
N LEU A 161 -2.51 -1.53 -2.09
CA LEU A 161 -1.72 -2.72 -1.80
C LEU A 161 -0.32 -2.30 -1.33
N VAL A 162 -0.02 -2.50 -0.05
CA VAL A 162 1.32 -2.32 0.54
C VAL A 162 1.90 -3.70 0.88
N HIS A 163 3.14 -3.97 0.46
CA HIS A 163 3.83 -5.22 0.76
C HIS A 163 5.30 -5.01 1.11
N CYS A 164 5.97 -6.06 1.55
CA CYS A 164 7.42 -6.16 1.58
C CYS A 164 7.79 -7.62 1.25
N SER A 165 8.56 -8.30 2.11
CA SER A 165 8.73 -9.76 2.04
C SER A 165 7.56 -10.47 2.72
N ALA A 166 7.58 -10.65 4.04
CA ALA A 166 6.43 -11.21 4.79
C ALA A 166 5.21 -10.26 4.89
N GLY A 167 5.32 -9.02 4.40
CA GLY A 167 4.24 -8.04 4.40
C GLY A 167 3.77 -7.59 5.79
N VAL A 168 4.65 -7.56 6.79
CA VAL A 168 4.30 -7.23 8.19
C VAL A 168 5.24 -6.20 8.84
N GLY A 169 6.57 -6.35 8.75
CA GLY A 169 7.52 -5.39 9.33
C GLY A 169 7.49 -4.01 8.64
N ARG A 170 8.17 -3.89 7.49
CA ARG A 170 8.20 -2.64 6.68
C ARG A 170 6.79 -2.16 6.29
N THR A 171 5.89 -3.08 5.96
CA THR A 171 4.47 -2.81 5.66
C THR A 171 3.73 -2.19 6.86
N GLY A 172 3.96 -2.70 8.06
CA GLY A 172 3.38 -2.13 9.28
C GLY A 172 3.88 -0.73 9.57
N VAL A 173 5.17 -0.43 9.31
CA VAL A 173 5.71 0.93 9.46
C VAL A 173 5.06 1.90 8.47
N VAL A 174 4.95 1.54 7.19
CA VAL A 174 4.29 2.40 6.19
C VAL A 174 2.85 2.70 6.59
N ILE A 175 2.06 1.68 6.94
CA ILE A 175 0.64 1.85 7.28
C ILE A 175 0.46 2.60 8.62
N LEU A 176 1.25 2.30 9.65
CA LEU A 176 1.15 2.98 10.95
C LEU A 176 1.59 4.45 10.85
N SER A 177 2.70 4.74 10.17
CA SER A 177 3.13 6.13 9.95
C SER A 177 2.10 6.91 9.12
N GLU A 178 1.48 6.30 8.12
CA GLU A 178 0.44 6.96 7.31
C GLU A 178 -0.80 7.32 8.15
N ILE A 179 -1.29 6.40 8.98
CA ILE A 179 -2.43 6.66 9.88
C ILE A 179 -2.08 7.74 10.90
N MET A 180 -0.89 7.68 11.51
CA MET A 180 -0.46 8.65 12.53
C MET A 180 -0.16 10.04 11.96
N ILE A 181 0.30 10.14 10.71
CA ILE A 181 0.38 11.42 9.99
C ILE A 181 -1.03 11.96 9.72
N ALA A 182 -1.96 11.12 9.24
CA ALA A 182 -3.35 11.55 9.04
C ALA A 182 -4.01 12.04 10.34
N CYS A 183 -3.75 11.38 11.48
CA CYS A 183 -4.20 11.87 12.79
C CYS A 183 -3.61 13.26 13.13
N LEU A 184 -2.30 13.48 12.91
CA LEU A 184 -1.68 14.79 13.11
C LEU A 184 -2.27 15.89 12.20
N GLU A 185 -2.52 15.57 10.93
CA GLU A 185 -3.12 16.51 9.96
C GLU A 185 -4.55 16.93 10.33
N HIS A 186 -5.29 16.09 11.06
CA HIS A 186 -6.66 16.35 11.49
C HIS A 186 -6.79 16.73 12.98
N ASN A 187 -5.66 16.92 13.68
CA ASN A 187 -5.62 17.20 15.12
C ASN A 187 -6.31 16.13 16.00
N GLU A 188 -6.21 14.86 15.59
CA GLU A 188 -6.68 13.70 16.34
C GLU A 188 -5.65 13.23 17.38
N ALA A 189 -6.12 12.57 18.45
CA ALA A 189 -5.25 12.08 19.52
C ALA A 189 -4.32 10.94 19.05
N LEU A 190 -3.02 11.06 19.32
CA LEU A 190 -2.03 10.03 18.98
C LEU A 190 -1.91 8.95 20.06
N ASP A 191 -2.44 7.76 19.77
CA ASP A 191 -2.15 6.52 20.49
C ASP A 191 -1.52 5.48 19.55
N ILE A 192 -0.21 5.61 19.35
CA ILE A 192 0.61 4.72 18.51
C ILE A 192 0.55 3.25 18.99
N PRO A 193 0.65 2.93 20.30
CA PRO A 193 0.41 1.57 20.81
C PRO A 193 -0.96 1.00 20.42
N ARG A 194 -2.05 1.77 20.61
CA ARG A 194 -3.41 1.29 20.36
C ARG A 194 -3.70 1.07 18.88
N VAL A 195 -3.25 1.98 18.01
CA VAL A 195 -3.42 1.79 16.56
C VAL A 195 -2.55 0.63 16.06
N LEU A 196 -1.36 0.39 16.63
CA LEU A 196 -0.57 -0.80 16.31
C LEU A 196 -1.26 -2.10 16.75
N ASP A 197 -1.90 -2.13 17.92
CA ASP A 197 -2.74 -3.26 18.36
C ASP A 197 -3.91 -3.51 17.38
N MET A 198 -4.65 -2.46 17.01
CA MET A 198 -5.73 -2.56 16.02
C MET A 198 -5.26 -3.06 14.64
N LEU A 199 -4.06 -2.65 14.19
CA LEU A 199 -3.43 -3.20 12.98
C LEU A 199 -3.05 -4.68 13.15
N ARG A 200 -2.56 -5.08 14.33
CA ARG A 200 -2.18 -6.47 14.64
C ARG A 200 -3.39 -7.42 14.71
N GLN A 201 -4.56 -6.92 15.12
CA GLN A 201 -5.82 -7.67 15.09
C GLN A 201 -6.27 -7.98 13.65
N GLN A 202 -6.04 -7.07 12.70
CA GLN A 202 -6.35 -7.30 11.28
C GLN A 202 -5.27 -8.13 10.56
N ARG A 203 -3.99 -7.94 10.93
CA ARG A 203 -2.85 -8.70 10.41
C ARG A 203 -1.78 -8.85 11.48
N MET A 204 -1.60 -10.08 11.98
CA MET A 204 -0.62 -10.39 13.03
C MET A 204 0.79 -9.87 12.73
N MET A 205 1.58 -9.60 13.77
CA MET A 205 3.00 -9.25 13.69
C MET A 205 3.37 -7.99 12.89
N MET A 206 2.40 -7.11 12.58
CA MET A 206 2.67 -5.78 12.03
C MET A 206 3.66 -5.01 12.93
N VAL A 207 4.66 -4.35 12.32
CA VAL A 207 5.84 -3.75 12.97
C VAL A 207 6.59 -4.79 13.83
N GLN A 208 7.66 -5.39 13.28
CA GLN A 208 8.27 -6.61 13.84
C GLN A 208 9.41 -6.36 14.83
N THR A 209 10.04 -5.18 14.83
CA THR A 209 11.23 -4.91 15.66
C THR A 209 11.12 -3.59 16.40
N LEU A 210 11.82 -3.46 17.54
CA LEU A 210 11.92 -2.20 18.28
C LEU A 210 12.45 -1.07 17.39
N CYS A 211 13.47 -1.35 16.57
CA CYS A 211 14.00 -0.38 15.59
C CYS A 211 12.92 0.15 14.63
N GLN A 212 12.03 -0.73 14.12
CA GLN A 212 10.89 -0.33 13.29
C GLN A 212 9.87 0.52 14.06
N TYR A 213 9.60 0.17 15.33
CA TYR A 213 8.70 0.93 16.18
C TYR A 213 9.24 2.33 16.50
N THR A 214 10.50 2.43 16.96
CA THR A 214 11.19 3.71 17.20
C THR A 214 11.33 4.55 15.93
N PHE A 215 11.48 3.93 14.75
CA PHE A 215 11.51 4.64 13.47
C PHE A 215 10.18 5.35 13.16
N VAL A 216 9.01 4.77 13.49
CA VAL A 216 7.72 5.46 13.36
C VAL A 216 7.69 6.76 14.17
N TYR A 217 8.15 6.73 15.43
CA TYR A 217 8.27 7.95 16.25
C TYR A 217 9.24 8.97 15.63
N ARG A 218 10.39 8.53 15.11
CA ARG A 218 11.34 9.42 14.41
C ARG A 218 10.71 10.09 13.18
N VAL A 219 9.93 9.35 12.40
CA VAL A 219 9.21 9.87 11.22
C VAL A 219 8.17 10.92 11.63
N LEU A 220 7.36 10.65 12.67
CA LEU A 220 6.35 11.59 13.17
C LEU A 220 6.98 12.86 13.76
N ILE A 221 8.08 12.74 14.50
CA ILE A 221 8.86 13.88 15.00
C ILE A 221 9.45 14.69 13.83
N GLN A 222 9.93 14.04 12.76
CA GLN A 222 10.42 14.76 11.58
C GLN A 222 9.29 15.44 10.81
N PHE A 223 8.11 14.83 10.71
CA PHE A 223 6.92 15.45 10.12
C PHE A 223 6.54 16.73 10.87
N LEU A 224 6.39 16.66 12.20
CA LEU A 224 6.09 17.82 13.05
C LEU A 224 7.15 18.93 12.95
N LYS A 225 8.43 18.58 12.81
CA LYS A 225 9.53 19.56 12.58
C LYS A 225 9.55 20.16 11.17
N SER A 226 8.82 19.57 10.22
CA SER A 226 8.76 20.03 8.82
C SER A 226 7.49 20.83 8.52
N SER A 227 6.39 20.51 9.21
CA SER A 227 5.15 21.27 9.21
C SER A 227 5.30 22.55 10.05
N ARG A 228 4.88 23.70 9.49
CA ARG A 228 4.79 24.99 10.20
C ARG A 228 3.55 25.06 11.12
N LEU A 229 3.45 24.09 12.04
CA LEU A 229 2.40 24.03 13.07
C LEU A 229 2.86 24.63 14.41
N ILE A 230 4.09 25.15 14.46
CA ILE A 230 4.72 25.94 15.52
C ILE A 230 5.59 27.00 14.84
#